data_AF-A0A2K5C3J2-F1
#
_entry.id   AF-A0A2K5C3J2-F1
#
_cell.length_a   1.000
_cell.length_b   1.000
_cell.length_c   1.000
_cell.angle_alpha   90.00
_cell.angle_beta   90.00
_cell.angle_gamma   90.00
#
_symmetry.space_group_name_H-M   'P 1'
#
loop_
_entity.id
_entity.type
_entity.pdbx_description
1 polymer ?
#
loop_
_entity_poly.entity_id
_entity_poly.type
_entity_poly.pdbx_seq_one_letter_code
_entity_poly.pdbx_strand_id
1 'polypeptide(L)'
;MVDDSGAAESQRGKWTPAHSLEQLRRLPLPLSQIRIRPWWFPVQEMRDPLVFYLEAWLADPLFGPDRAIIPEMEWTNQALLTVDIVDSGNLVEITIFGWPRVQNQVKGMLLCLAWFHREH
;
A
#
# COMPACT_ATOMS: atom_id res chain seq x y z
N MET A 1 -35.55 -52.63 28.39
CA MET A 1 -36.38 -51.68 27.62
C MET A 1 -35.92 -50.27 27.94
N VAL A 2 -35.92 -49.43 26.92
CA VAL A 2 -35.57 -47.99 26.86
C VAL A 2 -34.08 -47.72 26.60
N ASP A 3 -33.78 -47.75 25.30
CA ASP A 3 -32.76 -46.90 24.68
C ASP A 3 -33.08 -45.43 24.95
N ASP A 4 -32.06 -44.60 25.18
CA ASP A 4 -32.13 -43.24 24.66
C ASP A 4 -30.78 -42.78 24.12
N SER A 5 -30.85 -42.37 22.86
CA SER A 5 -29.77 -42.02 21.96
C SER A 5 -29.58 -40.51 22.03
N GLY A 6 -28.48 -40.07 22.63
CA GLY A 6 -28.10 -38.66 22.68
C GLY A 6 -26.84 -38.41 21.86
N ALA A 7 -26.97 -38.36 20.54
CA ALA A 7 -25.91 -37.98 19.63
C ALA A 7 -25.36 -36.58 19.98
N ALA A 8 -24.10 -36.51 20.43
CA ALA A 8 -23.36 -35.28 20.58
C ALA A 8 -22.78 -34.84 19.22
N GLU A 9 -23.63 -34.33 18.34
CA GLU A 9 -23.21 -33.52 17.19
C GLU A 9 -23.50 -32.05 17.46
N SER A 10 -22.47 -31.20 17.32
CA SER A 10 -22.50 -29.72 17.27
C SER A 10 -21.25 -29.22 18.02
N GLN A 11 -20.21 -28.65 17.43
CA GLN A 11 -20.19 -27.63 16.39
C GLN A 11 -18.90 -27.76 15.57
N ARG A 12 -18.95 -28.44 14.42
CA ARG A 12 -18.01 -28.12 13.35
C ARG A 12 -18.50 -26.80 12.78
N GLY A 13 -17.93 -25.70 13.26
CA GLY A 13 -18.21 -24.34 12.77
C GLY A 13 -18.24 -24.36 11.25
N LYS A 14 -19.45 -24.23 10.70
CA LYS A 14 -19.69 -24.21 9.27
C LYS A 14 -19.14 -22.88 8.80
N TRP A 15 -17.89 -22.87 8.33
CA TRP A 15 -17.25 -21.72 7.70
C TRP A 15 -18.07 -21.39 6.45
N THR A 16 -19.13 -20.60 6.63
CA THR A 16 -19.90 -20.07 5.52
C THR A 16 -19.06 -19.00 4.85
N PRO A 17 -18.92 -19.00 3.51
CA PRO A 17 -18.15 -17.98 2.79
C PRO A 17 -18.56 -16.54 3.15
N ALA A 18 -19.83 -16.33 3.51
CA ALA A 18 -20.36 -15.07 4.01
C ALA A 18 -19.68 -14.58 5.31
N HIS A 19 -19.34 -15.49 6.23
CA HIS A 19 -18.68 -15.14 7.49
C HIS A 19 -17.19 -14.77 7.26
N SER A 20 -16.53 -15.44 6.32
CA SER A 20 -15.17 -15.11 5.92
C SER A 20 -15.10 -13.75 5.20
N LEU A 21 -16.08 -13.44 4.35
CA LEU A 21 -16.19 -12.13 3.70
C LEU A 21 -16.46 -11.00 4.71
N GLU A 22 -17.28 -11.25 5.72
CA GLU A 22 -17.56 -10.27 6.76
C GLU A 22 -16.36 -10.05 7.71
N GLN A 23 -15.54 -11.08 7.93
CA GLN A 23 -14.25 -10.94 8.62
C GLN A 23 -13.22 -10.19 7.77
N LEU A 24 -13.16 -10.43 6.45
CA LEU A 24 -12.29 -9.68 5.53
C LEU A 24 -12.66 -8.19 5.45
N ARG A 25 -13.96 -7.85 5.59
CA ARG A 25 -14.43 -6.47 5.69
C ARG A 25 -14.01 -5.75 6.98
N ARG A 26 -13.80 -6.50 8.07
CA ARG A 26 -13.40 -5.98 9.39
C ARG A 26 -11.90 -5.86 9.57
N LEU A 27 -11.12 -6.51 8.71
CA LEU A 27 -9.71 -6.20 8.59
C LEU A 27 -9.63 -4.83 7.92
N PRO A 28 -8.89 -3.85 8.47
CA PRO A 28 -8.40 -2.74 7.69
C PRO A 28 -7.45 -3.38 6.68
N LEU A 29 -8.01 -3.89 5.58
CA LEU A 29 -7.21 -4.12 4.39
C LEU A 29 -6.55 -2.77 4.17
N PRO A 30 -5.20 -2.66 4.18
CA PRO A 30 -4.61 -1.51 3.53
C PRO A 30 -5.25 -1.56 2.16
N LEU A 31 -6.09 -0.56 1.86
CA LEU A 31 -6.64 -0.42 0.53
C LEU A 31 -5.40 -0.17 -0.29
N SER A 32 -4.75 -1.23 -0.77
CA SER A 32 -3.77 -1.20 -1.84
C SER A 32 -4.58 -0.61 -2.97
N GLN A 33 -4.60 0.73 -3.02
CA GLN A 33 -5.45 1.49 -3.91
C GLN A 33 -5.08 0.97 -5.27
N ILE A 34 -5.98 0.20 -5.88
CA ILE A 34 -5.76 -0.40 -7.19
C ILE A 34 -5.53 0.79 -8.13
N ARG A 35 -4.26 1.12 -8.34
CA ARG A 35 -3.86 2.33 -9.04
C ARG A 35 -3.89 1.98 -10.52
N ILE A 36 -4.73 2.71 -11.24
CA ILE A 36 -4.82 2.56 -12.69
C ILE A 36 -3.58 3.22 -13.28
N ARG A 37 -2.78 2.45 -14.03
CA ARG A 37 -1.60 2.97 -14.73
C ARG A 37 -2.02 4.13 -15.65
N PRO A 38 -1.42 5.33 -15.52
CA PRO A 38 -1.68 6.44 -16.43
C PRO A 38 -1.40 6.06 -17.89
N TRP A 39 -2.12 6.67 -18.83
CA TRP A 39 -1.99 6.38 -20.27
C TRP A 39 -0.60 6.73 -20.82
N TRP A 40 0.07 7.72 -20.22
CA TRP A 40 1.39 8.19 -20.61
C TRP A 40 2.52 7.29 -20.09
N PHE A 41 2.27 6.47 -19.06
CA PHE A 41 3.32 5.68 -18.43
C PHE A 41 3.54 4.34 -19.14
N PRO A 42 4.76 4.04 -19.62
CA PRO A 42 5.03 2.81 -20.36
C PRO A 42 4.96 1.57 -19.46
N VAL A 43 4.36 0.49 -19.96
CA VAL A 43 4.17 -0.75 -19.20
C VAL A 43 5.50 -1.45 -18.88
N GLN A 44 6.52 -1.24 -19.72
CA GLN A 44 7.84 -1.86 -19.58
C GLN A 44 8.54 -1.37 -18.30
N GLU A 45 8.32 -0.12 -17.92
CA GLU A 45 8.90 0.50 -16.73
C GLU A 45 8.23 0.04 -15.42
N MET A 46 7.17 -0.77 -15.51
CA MET A 46 6.52 -1.37 -14.34
C MET A 46 7.23 -2.64 -13.82
N ARG A 47 8.19 -3.20 -14.58
CA ARG A 47 8.75 -4.53 -14.31
C ARG A 47 9.68 -4.60 -13.11
N ASP A 48 10.45 -3.54 -12.89
CA ASP A 48 11.51 -3.51 -11.88
C ASP A 48 11.40 -2.23 -11.06
N PRO A 49 10.44 -2.16 -10.13
CA PRO A 49 10.28 -0.99 -9.28
C PRO A 49 11.40 -0.87 -8.26
N LEU A 50 11.77 0.38 -7.96
CA LEU A 50 12.57 0.70 -6.79
C LEU A 50 11.66 0.86 -5.57
N VAL A 51 11.92 0.09 -4.52
CA VAL A 51 11.17 0.16 -3.26
C VAL A 51 12.08 0.63 -2.13
N PHE A 52 11.58 1.53 -1.28
CA PHE A 52 12.24 1.93 -0.03
C PHE A 52 11.22 2.44 1.00
N TYR A 53 11.67 2.61 2.24
CA TYR A 53 10.80 2.93 3.37
C TYR A 53 11.16 4.31 3.97
N LEU A 54 10.14 5.04 4.38
CA LEU A 54 10.23 6.26 5.19
C LEU A 54 9.28 6.16 6.39
N GLU A 55 9.47 7.02 7.39
CA GLU A 55 8.54 7.15 8.50
C GLU A 55 7.19 7.68 8.02
N ALA A 56 6.09 7.11 8.53
CA ALA A 56 4.75 7.43 8.05
C ALA A 56 4.35 8.90 8.26
N TRP A 57 4.88 9.55 9.30
CA TRP A 57 4.62 10.98 9.55
C TRP A 57 5.17 11.90 8.45
N LEU A 58 6.11 11.42 7.62
CA LEU A 58 6.63 12.15 6.46
C LEU A 58 5.72 12.07 5.23
N ALA A 59 4.69 11.21 5.23
CA ALA A 59 3.85 11.02 4.06
C ALA A 59 3.09 12.30 3.67
N ASP A 60 2.39 12.93 4.62
CA ASP A 60 1.62 14.14 4.33
C ASP A 60 2.51 15.35 3.97
N PRO A 61 3.64 15.60 4.66
CA PRO A 61 4.58 16.65 4.24
C PRO A 61 5.15 16.47 2.83
N LEU A 62 5.45 15.23 2.43
CA LEU A 62 6.08 14.94 1.14
C LEU A 62 5.09 14.89 -0.02
N PHE A 63 3.90 14.33 0.21
CA PHE A 63 2.95 14.01 -0.86
C PHE A 63 1.66 14.84 -0.77
N GLY A 64 1.55 15.71 0.22
CA GLY A 64 0.34 16.45 0.54
C GLY A 64 -0.71 15.58 1.26
N PRO A 65 -1.73 16.20 1.86
CA PRO A 65 -2.85 15.49 2.45
C PRO A 65 -3.53 14.63 1.38
N ASP A 66 -3.93 13.42 1.76
CA ASP A 66 -4.51 12.41 0.86
C ASP A 66 -3.64 12.13 -0.39
N ARG A 67 -2.34 12.43 -0.31
CA ARG A 67 -1.36 12.23 -1.39
C ARG A 67 -1.65 13.05 -2.65
N ALA A 68 -2.26 14.22 -2.48
CA ALA A 68 -2.74 15.07 -3.57
C ALA A 68 -1.65 15.52 -4.55
N ILE A 69 -0.37 15.58 -4.16
CA ILE A 69 0.74 16.08 -4.97
C ILE A 69 1.38 14.95 -5.82
N ILE A 70 1.04 13.69 -5.56
CA ILE A 70 1.62 12.56 -6.29
C ILE A 70 1.43 12.68 -7.81
N PRO A 71 0.23 12.96 -8.36
CA PRO A 71 0.04 13.04 -9.81
C PRO A 71 0.95 14.06 -10.49
N GLU A 72 1.10 15.25 -9.90
CA GLU A 72 1.99 16.31 -10.38
C GLU A 72 3.44 15.84 -10.32
N MET A 73 3.85 15.24 -9.21
CA MET A 73 5.21 14.76 -9.04
C MET A 73 5.56 13.63 -10.01
N GLU A 74 4.62 12.72 -10.25
CA GLU A 74 4.75 11.63 -11.24
C GLU A 74 4.94 12.19 -12.64
N TRP A 75 4.10 13.14 -13.03
CA TRP A 75 4.17 13.80 -14.34
C TRP A 75 5.47 14.58 -14.53
N THR A 76 5.88 15.38 -13.55
CA THR A 76 7.11 16.20 -13.65
C THR A 76 8.36 15.34 -13.71
N ASN A 77 8.41 14.24 -12.96
CA ASN A 77 9.59 13.37 -12.90
C ASN A 77 9.55 12.24 -13.94
N GLN A 78 8.46 12.09 -14.69
CA GLN A 78 8.24 10.96 -15.62
C GLN A 78 8.45 9.61 -14.93
N ALA A 79 7.92 9.47 -13.72
CA ALA A 79 8.00 8.27 -12.88
C ALA A 79 6.63 7.98 -12.26
N LEU A 80 6.30 6.72 -12.03
CA LEU A 80 5.07 6.37 -11.30
C LEU A 80 5.42 6.08 -9.83
N LEU A 81 4.56 6.51 -8.92
CA LEU A 81 4.78 6.45 -7.49
C LEU A 81 3.59 5.80 -6.81
N THR A 82 3.89 4.83 -5.95
CA THR A 82 2.93 4.26 -5.02
C THR A 82 3.46 4.46 -3.62
N VAL A 83 2.57 4.89 -2.74
CA VAL A 83 2.87 5.09 -1.31
C VAL A 83 1.90 4.20 -0.57
N ASP A 84 2.39 3.24 0.20
CA ASP A 84 1.57 2.32 0.97
C ASP A 84 1.96 2.40 2.43
N ILE A 85 0.97 2.50 3.31
CA ILE A 85 1.22 2.50 4.76
C ILE A 85 1.45 1.05 5.17
N VAL A 86 2.62 0.78 5.73
CA VAL A 86 3.06 -0.55 6.16
C VAL A 86 3.40 -0.54 7.64
N ASP A 87 3.75 -1.71 8.18
CA ASP A 87 4.25 -1.87 9.55
C ASP A 87 3.38 -1.18 10.61
N SER A 88 2.11 -1.57 10.66
CA SER A 88 1.12 -1.05 11.62
C SER A 88 0.92 0.48 11.60
N GLY A 89 1.37 1.18 10.56
CA GLY A 89 1.23 2.63 10.43
C GLY A 89 2.47 3.45 10.77
N ASN A 90 3.59 2.82 11.14
CA ASN A 90 4.82 3.54 11.50
C ASN A 90 5.68 3.90 10.29
N LEU A 91 5.59 3.11 9.23
CA LEU A 91 6.37 3.28 8.02
C LEU A 91 5.45 3.42 6.80
N VAL A 92 5.96 4.12 5.81
CA VAL A 92 5.40 4.12 4.45
C VAL A 92 6.40 3.48 3.50
N GLU A 93 5.91 2.52 2.74
CA GLU A 93 6.59 1.94 1.59
C GLU A 93 6.38 2.85 0.39
N ILE A 94 7.48 3.29 -0.20
CA ILE A 94 7.48 4.08 -1.44
C ILE A 94 8.01 3.19 -2.55
N THR A 95 7.16 2.98 -3.54
CA THR A 95 7.45 2.21 -4.75
C THR A 95 7.54 3.18 -5.93
N ILE A 96 8.69 3.22 -6.59
CA ILE A 96 8.97 4.05 -7.77
C ILE A 96 9.11 3.16 -9.00
N PHE A 97 8.25 3.35 -9.99
CA PHE A 97 8.41 2.75 -11.31
C PHE A 97 9.00 3.77 -12.27
N GLY A 98 9.85 3.29 -13.18
CA GLY A 98 10.55 4.16 -14.12
C GLY A 98 11.84 3.53 -14.63
N TRP A 99 12.59 4.26 -15.45
CA TRP A 99 13.98 3.91 -15.73
C TRP A 99 14.85 3.95 -14.46
N PRO A 100 15.83 3.04 -14.29
CA PRO A 100 16.68 3.02 -13.09
C PRO A 100 17.35 4.36 -12.75
N ARG A 101 17.70 5.17 -13.76
CA ARG A 101 18.25 6.52 -13.54
C ARG A 101 17.22 7.47 -12.94
N VAL A 102 16.00 7.46 -13.47
CA VAL A 102 14.88 8.29 -13.01
C VAL A 102 14.47 7.85 -11.60
N GLN A 103 14.37 6.55 -11.35
CA GLN A 103 14.08 6.00 -10.02
C GLN A 103 15.05 6.52 -8.95
N ASN A 104 16.36 6.43 -9.23
CA ASN A 104 17.38 6.90 -8.29
C ASN A 104 17.34 8.43 -8.10
N GLN A 105 17.04 9.19 -9.16
CA GLN A 105 16.85 10.63 -9.06
C GLN A 105 15.66 10.98 -8.15
N VAL A 106 14.50 10.35 -8.36
CA VAL A 106 13.29 10.59 -7.56
C VAL A 106 13.50 10.14 -6.11
N LYS A 107 14.17 9.00 -5.89
CA LYS A 107 14.57 8.56 -4.55
C LYS A 107 15.45 9.60 -3.86
N GLY A 108 16.47 10.11 -4.54
CA GLY A 108 17.36 11.14 -3.99
C GLY A 108 16.61 12.40 -3.60
N MET A 109 15.72 12.89 -4.48
CA MET A 109 14.86 14.04 -4.19
C MET A 109 13.99 13.80 -2.95
N LEU A 110 13.31 12.65 -2.86
CA LEU A 110 12.48 12.30 -1.73
C LEU A 110 13.26 12.19 -0.42
N LEU A 111 14.45 11.60 -0.45
CA LEU A 111 15.33 11.53 0.71
C LEU A 111 15.82 12.92 1.17
N CYS A 112 16.12 13.82 0.24
CA CYS A 112 16.50 15.19 0.56
C CYS A 112 15.33 15.96 1.21
N LEU A 113 14.12 15.84 0.68
CA LEU A 113 12.92 16.45 1.26
C LEU A 113 12.62 15.86 2.65
N ALA A 114 12.71 14.55 2.80
CA ALA A 114 12.56 13.86 4.07
C ALA A 114 13.58 14.36 5.10
N TRP A 115 14.85 14.50 4.69
CA TRP A 115 15.89 15.06 5.55
C TRP A 115 15.56 16.48 5.99
N PHE A 116 15.11 17.34 5.07
CA PHE A 116 14.72 18.71 5.40
C PHE A 116 13.60 18.77 6.45
N HIS A 117 12.58 17.90 6.33
CA HIS A 117 11.48 17.77 7.29
C HIS A 117 11.88 17.14 8.62
N ARG A 118 13.00 16.43 8.71
CA ARG A 118 13.52 15.90 9.98
C ARG A 118 14.31 16.95 10.76
N GLU A 119 14.92 17.90 10.07
CA GLU A 119 15.76 18.93 10.66
C GLU A 119 14.96 20.16 11.14
N HIS A 120 13.70 20.32 10.68
CA HIS A 120 12.80 21.44 11.01
C HIS A 120 11.48 20.94 11.60
#